data_AF-A0A6P0NIB9-F1
#
_entry.id   AF-A0A6P0NIB9-F1
#
_cell.length_a   1.000
_cell.length_b   1.000
_cell.length_c   1.000
_cell.angle_alpha   90.00
_cell.angle_beta   90.00
_cell.angle_gamma   90.00
#
_symmetry.space_group_name_H-M   'P 1'
#
loop_
_entity.id
_entity.type
_entity.pdbx_description
1 polymer ?
#
loop_
_entity_poly.entity_id
_entity_poly.type
_entity_poly.pdbx_seq_one_letter_code
_entity_poly.pdbx_strand_id
1 'polypeptide(L)' 'MHGHQSSSERRLRGWSLLNNFRPFAPRSGQQRLFTSPAHRLNQKQYHPHWLHNLQVCASCQGFRGET' A
#
# COMPACT_ATOMS: atom_id res chain seq x y z
N MET A 1 -26.12 -2.82 14.77
CA MET A 1 -25.18 -2.67 13.63
C MET A 1 -24.25 -3.88 13.61
N HIS A 2 -24.44 -4.85 12.71
CA HIS A 2 -23.56 -6.03 12.62
C HIS A 2 -22.62 -5.89 11.43
N GLY A 3 -21.46 -5.28 11.65
CA GLY A 3 -20.39 -5.27 10.65
C GLY A 3 -19.81 -6.68 10.52
N HIS A 4 -19.92 -7.29 9.33
CA HIS A 4 -19.35 -8.61 9.07
C HIS A 4 -17.81 -8.56 9.21
N GLN A 5 -17.21 -9.46 9.98
CA GLN A 5 -15.77 -9.46 10.29
C GLN A 5 -14.90 -9.37 9.02
N SER A 6 -15.23 -10.16 7.99
CA SER A 6 -14.49 -10.16 6.72
C SER A 6 -14.53 -8.80 5.99
N SER A 7 -15.60 -8.01 6.16
CA SER A 7 -15.67 -6.65 5.63
C SER A 7 -14.77 -5.70 6.42
N SER A 8 -14.70 -5.85 7.74
CA SER A 8 -13.80 -5.07 8.61
C SER A 8 -12.33 -5.35 8.29
N GLU A 9 -11.96 -6.63 8.13
CA GLU A 9 -10.60 -7.04 7.76
C GLU A 9 -10.18 -6.47 6.39
N ARG A 10 -11.05 -6.56 5.37
CA ARG A 10 -10.78 -5.96 4.06
C ARG A 10 -10.59 -4.44 4.13
N ARG A 11 -11.41 -3.74 4.93
CA ARG A 11 -11.27 -2.30 5.14
C ARG A 11 -9.95 -1.95 5.80
N LEU A 12 -9.57 -2.67 6.86
CA LEU A 12 -8.29 -2.45 7.56
C LEU A 12 -7.10 -2.76 6.65
N ARG A 13 -7.14 -3.85 5.89
CA ARG A 13 -6.10 -4.18 4.91
C ARG A 13 -5.96 -3.09 3.85
N GLY A 14 -7.08 -2.65 3.28
CA GLY A 14 -7.10 -1.56 2.29
C GLY A 14 -6.51 -0.26 2.86
N TRP A 15 -6.90 0.11 4.08
CA TRP A 15 -6.36 1.28 4.78
C TRP A 15 -4.85 1.15 5.02
N SER A 16 -4.37 -0.02 5.46
CA SER A 16 -2.94 -0.26 5.67
C SER A 16 -2.12 -0.14 4.38
N LEU A 17 -2.62 -0.72 3.28
CA LEU A 17 -1.97 -0.64 1.96
C LEU A 17 -1.88 0.82 1.49
N LEU A 18 -2.97 1.58 1.59
CA LEU A 18 -2.97 3.00 1.23
C LEU A 18 -2.00 3.82 2.09
N ASN A 19 -1.92 3.56 3.39
CA ASN A 19 -0.96 4.23 4.26
C ASN A 19 0.49 3.92 3.89
N ASN A 20 0.78 2.69 3.47
CA ASN A 20 2.13 2.26 3.15
C ASN A 20 2.64 2.76 1.80
N PHE A 21 1.78 2.78 0.78
CA PHE A 21 2.21 3.03 -0.60
C PHE A 21 1.85 4.42 -1.13
N ARG A 22 0.94 5.17 -0.50
CA ARG A 22 0.67 6.54 -0.93
C ARG A 22 1.95 7.39 -0.80
N PRO A 23 2.18 8.35 -1.72
CA PRO A 23 3.27 9.29 -1.57
C PRO A 23 3.08 10.13 -0.31
N PHE A 24 4.19 10.52 0.31
CA PHE A 24 4.12 11.53 1.35
C PHE A 24 3.57 12.85 0.79
N ALA A 25 2.77 13.57 1.59
CA ALA A 25 2.25 14.87 1.21
C ALA A 25 3.39 15.84 0.83
N PRO A 26 3.25 16.66 -0.23
CA PRO A 26 4.29 17.60 -0.65
C PRO A 26 4.75 18.45 0.54
N ARG A 27 6.05 18.49 0.80
CA ARG A 27 6.64 19.41 1.78
C ARG A 27 7.39 20.47 0.98
N SER A 28 7.06 21.74 1.19
CA SER A 28 7.57 22.85 0.38
C SER A 28 9.09 22.79 0.23
N GLY A 29 9.56 22.66 -1.01
CA GLY A 29 10.94 22.90 -1.43
C GLY A 29 11.98 21.81 -1.15
N GLN A 30 11.64 20.70 -0.47
CA GLN A 30 12.64 19.66 -0.15
C GLN A 30 12.46 18.39 -0.99
N GLN A 31 13.55 18.02 -1.68
CA GLN A 31 13.63 16.71 -2.32
C GLN A 31 13.64 15.63 -1.24
N ARG A 32 12.76 14.62 -1.39
CA ARG A 32 12.68 13.51 -0.46
C ARG A 32 13.53 12.34 -0.92
N LEU A 33 14.31 11.79 0.01
CA LEU A 33 15.04 10.54 -0.18
C LEU A 33 14.10 9.34 -0.40
N PHE A 34 12.93 9.35 0.27
CA PHE A 34 11.93 8.29 0.16
C PHE A 34 10.57 8.84 -0.25
N THR A 35 9.90 8.13 -1.14
CA THR A 35 8.63 8.53 -1.74
C THR A 35 7.41 8.14 -0.90
N SER A 36 7.49 7.04 -0.15
CA SER A 36 6.40 6.49 0.66
C SER A 36 6.92 5.83 1.96
N PRO A 37 6.05 5.57 2.96
CA PRO A 37 6.44 4.83 4.17
C PRO A 37 7.04 3.45 3.89
N ALA A 38 6.47 2.68 2.96
CA ALA A 38 6.99 1.36 2.59
C ALA A 38 8.38 1.44 1.97
N HIS A 39 8.62 2.45 1.11
CA HIS A 39 9.95 2.68 0.55
C HIS A 39 10.97 3.02 1.65
N ARG A 40 10.60 3.86 2.62
CA ARG A 40 11.48 4.19 3.76
C ARG A 40 11.78 2.98 4.64
N LEU A 41 10.78 2.12 4.90
CA LEU A 41 10.96 0.94 5.73
C LEU A 41 11.85 -0.10 5.04
N ASN A 42 11.61 -0.36 3.76
CA ASN A 42 12.31 -1.41 3.02
C ASN A 42 13.65 -0.96 2.43
N GLN A 43 13.91 0.36 2.40
CA GLN A 43 15.05 0.97 1.71
C GLN A 43 15.13 0.57 0.22
N LYS A 44 13.99 0.16 -0.36
CA LYS A 44 13.85 -0.31 -1.73
C LYS A 44 12.49 0.09 -2.28
N GLN A 45 12.44 0.31 -3.59
CA GLN A 45 11.22 0.62 -4.33
C GLN A 45 11.14 -0.31 -5.54
N TYR A 46 10.00 -0.97 -5.74
CA TYR A 46 9.80 -1.89 -6.86
C TYR A 46 9.60 -1.14 -8.19
N HIS A 47 8.75 -0.12 -8.20
CA HIS A 47 8.46 0.71 -9.36
C HIS A 47 8.42 2.20 -8.99
N PRO A 48 8.94 3.13 -9.83
CA PRO A 48 8.91 4.57 -9.55
C PRO A 48 7.52 5.13 -9.29
N HIS A 49 6.53 4.65 -10.03
CA HIS A 49 5.12 5.02 -9.86
C HIS A 49 4.51 4.29 -8.66
N TRP A 50 4.06 5.05 -7.65
CA TRP A 50 3.56 4.51 -6.39
C TRP A 50 2.34 3.58 -6.55
N LEU A 51 1.48 3.87 -7.52
CA LEU A 51 0.26 3.09 -7.79
C LEU A 51 0.58 1.66 -8.24
N HIS A 52 1.67 1.46 -8.99
CA HIS A 52 2.10 0.11 -9.37
C HIS A 52 2.56 -0.70 -8.17
N ASN A 53 3.27 -0.08 -7.21
CA ASN A 53 3.66 -0.75 -5.98
C ASN A 53 2.43 -1.15 -5.15
N LEU A 54 1.44 -0.26 -5.05
CA LEU A 54 0.16 -0.56 -4.40
C LEU A 54 -0.54 -1.73 -5.10
N GLN A 55 -0.66 -1.69 -6.43
CA GLN A 55 -1.32 -2.73 -7.21
C GLN A 55 -0.66 -4.08 -6.97
N VAL A 56 0.67 -4.18 -7.09
CA VAL A 56 1.42 -5.43 -6.88
C VAL A 56 1.18 -6.01 -5.49
N CYS A 57 1.20 -5.19 -4.43
CA CYS A 57 0.98 -5.66 -3.06
C CYS A 57 -0.50 -5.91 -2.71
N ALA A 58 -1.43 -5.24 -3.39
CA ALA A 58 -2.87 -5.42 -3.19
C ALA A 58 -3.40 -6.64 -3.95
N SER A 59 -2.88 -6.88 -5.16
CA SER A 59 -3.11 -8.13 -5.87
C SER A 59 -2.50 -9.24 -5.02
N CYS A 60 -3.29 -10.25 -4.66
CA CYS A 60 -2.81 -11.45 -3.98
C CYS A 60 -1.87 -12.30 -4.84
N GLN A 61 -1.09 -11.68 -5.75
CA GLN A 61 -0.07 -12.24 -6.64
C GLN A 61 -0.31 -13.69 -7.10
N GLY A 62 -1.56 -14.04 -7.42
CA GLY A 62 -1.93 -15.38 -7.87
C GLY A 62 -2.52 -16.34 -6.82
N PHE A 63 -3.19 -15.89 -5.75
CA PHE A 63 -4.09 -16.79 -4.98
C PHE A 63 -5.20 -17.30 -5.90
N ARG A 64 -4.92 -18.42 -6.57
CA ARG A 64 -5.91 -19.30 -7.16
C ARG A 64 -6.42 -20.10 -5.96
N GLY A 65 -7.62 -19.76 -5.50
CA GLY A 65 -8.32 -20.66 -4.59
C GLY A 65 -8.56 -21.94 -5.36
N GLU A 66 -7.76 -22.98 -5.10
CA GLU A 66 -8.10 -24.33 -5.50
C GLU A 66 -9.22 -24.78 -4.56
N THR A 67 -10.46 -24.69 -5.04
CA THR A 67 -11.65 -25.38 -4.50
C THR A 67 -12.56 -25.75 -5.65
#